data_AF-A0A2V5PCC7-F1
#
_entry.id   AF-A0A2V5PCC7-F1
#
_cell.length_a   1.000
_cell.length_b   1.000
_cell.length_c   1.000
_cell.angle_alpha   90.00
_cell.angle_beta   90.00
_cell.angle_gamma   90.00
#
_symmetry.space_group_name_H-M   'P 1'
#
loop_
_entity.id
_entity.type
_entity.pdbx_description
1 polymer ?
#
loop_
_entity_poly.entity_id
_entity_poly.type
_entity_poly.pdbx_seq_one_letter_code
_entity_poly.pdbx_strand_id
1 'polypeptide(L)'
;MKPLPLPSKILFLATKLFGVLLALLFTNTGFAATNHWSGTSCAAPVVGSCDWSAADASSGDNWVELSTPANNGSADIIFLGATALTPHMDRSWNVHSVLFDTTAGAFVCSGGGNTLTIQAGGMANNSLNVQTIGLTGSGSPITLGASQTWSANLANLVIHLSSPVSFNGKDLTIAGVSNVSIFPKIGGSGRLIKNDTGTLFLGQSGAFNTNFTGSVIVNDGTLEIDGSQTIRKASSITLNGGTLVLNRQNSIGSSTTSMIFNGGKLSAIAPNSLVNPSDFFGTLVISNNSSSIDLNTNDTFNASLTFAAGSLAGTGTLTINGWTGVAGQSGTDDKIFVSANPGAALLSAIRFTGFPAGATWLGTGEIVPPAPALVPPTLISPMRLSDTAFQFVISGSAGQSYTIQVSSTFTNWTDVLTTNAPSDIFTVIDSNATNDPAFYRVLANP
;
A
#
# COMPACT_ATOMS: atom_id res chain seq x y z
N MET A 1 41.91 18.42 39.34
CA MET A 1 41.17 19.19 38.32
C MET A 1 40.37 18.21 37.49
N LYS A 2 39.04 18.23 37.65
CA LYS A 2 38.07 17.42 36.88
C LYS A 2 37.83 18.13 35.53
N PRO A 3 37.77 17.44 34.38
CA PRO A 3 37.44 18.10 33.12
C PRO A 3 35.95 18.45 33.08
N LEU A 4 35.64 19.68 32.70
CA LEU A 4 34.28 20.18 32.46
C LEU A 4 33.65 19.48 31.23
N PRO A 5 32.32 19.25 31.21
CA PRO A 5 31.63 18.75 30.04
C PRO A 5 31.29 19.89 29.07
N LEU A 6 31.51 19.67 27.77
CA LEU A 6 31.07 20.56 26.68
C LEU A 6 29.55 20.44 26.45
N PRO A 7 28.85 21.52 26.08
CA PRO A 7 27.39 21.52 25.95
C PRO A 7 26.91 20.91 24.63
N SER A 8 26.00 19.95 24.75
CA SER A 8 25.32 19.19 23.71
C SER A 8 24.20 19.98 23.02
N LYS A 9 24.55 20.99 22.21
CA LYS A 9 23.59 21.71 21.35
C LYS A 9 24.10 22.02 19.93
N ILE A 10 24.81 21.06 19.33
CA ILE A 10 25.08 21.02 17.88
C ILE A 10 24.88 19.57 17.41
N LEU A 11 23.65 19.05 17.50
CA LEU A 11 23.30 17.74 16.92
C LEU A 11 21.81 17.63 16.57
N PHE A 12 21.19 18.73 16.14
CA PHE A 12 19.77 18.72 15.76
C PHE A 12 19.50 19.58 14.52
N LEU A 13 20.40 19.52 13.53
CA LEU A 13 20.16 20.09 12.20
C LEU A 13 20.90 19.33 11.08
N ALA A 14 21.07 18.01 11.21
CA ALA A 14 21.77 17.17 10.23
C ALA A 14 20.91 16.01 9.67
N THR A 15 19.60 16.00 9.92
CA THR A 15 18.71 14.88 9.52
C THR A 15 17.60 15.29 8.53
N LYS A 16 17.66 16.51 7.97
CA LYS A 16 16.71 16.96 6.93
C LYS A 16 17.38 17.47 5.64
N LEU A 17 18.69 17.35 5.51
CA LEU A 17 19.45 17.76 4.32
C LEU A 17 20.25 16.61 3.68
N PHE A 18 19.83 15.36 3.88
CA PHE A 18 20.44 14.16 3.31
C PHE A 18 19.48 13.43 2.34
N GLY A 19 18.66 14.20 1.61
CA GLY A 19 17.74 13.71 0.58
C GLY A 19 18.11 14.10 -0.85
N VAL A 20 19.19 14.85 -1.05
CA VAL A 20 19.67 15.24 -2.37
C VAL A 20 21.19 15.19 -2.32
N LEU A 21 21.76 14.10 -2.84
CA LEU A 21 23.14 13.91 -3.34
C LEU A 21 23.70 12.53 -2.92
N LEU A 22 23.12 11.45 -3.44
CA LEU A 22 23.80 10.15 -3.49
C LEU A 22 23.24 9.27 -4.63
N ALA A 23 23.81 9.41 -5.82
CA ALA A 23 23.98 8.33 -6.80
C ALA A 23 24.83 8.81 -8.00
N LEU A 24 26.11 9.06 -7.77
CA LEU A 24 27.15 8.98 -8.81
C LEU A 24 28.40 8.34 -8.19
N LEU A 25 28.21 7.10 -7.74
CA LEU A 25 29.31 6.18 -7.49
C LEU A 25 29.16 5.05 -8.51
N PHE A 26 29.48 5.35 -9.77
CA PHE A 26 29.75 4.32 -10.75
C PHE A 26 31.08 3.67 -10.39
N THR A 27 31.03 2.47 -9.82
CA THR A 27 32.21 1.62 -9.72
C THR A 27 32.63 1.21 -11.14
N ASN A 28 33.88 1.50 -11.48
CA ASN A 28 34.58 1.12 -12.72
C ASN A 28 34.09 -0.20 -13.34
N THR A 29 33.24 -0.09 -14.35
CA THR A 29 33.06 -1.08 -15.42
C THR A 29 33.37 -0.34 -16.71
N GLY A 30 34.16 -0.95 -17.61
CA GLY A 30 34.63 -0.30 -18.85
C GLY A 30 33.52 0.52 -19.50
N PHE A 31 33.84 1.76 -19.88
CA PHE A 31 32.87 2.72 -20.41
C PHE A 31 31.96 2.03 -21.42
N ALA A 32 30.67 1.98 -21.09
CA ALA A 32 29.65 1.56 -22.04
C ALA A 32 29.76 2.46 -23.28
N ALA A 33 29.63 1.88 -24.47
CA ALA A 33 29.59 2.69 -25.68
C ALA A 33 28.29 3.50 -25.63
N THR A 34 28.39 4.83 -25.54
CA THR A 34 27.22 5.71 -25.50
C THR A 34 26.76 5.99 -26.92
N ASN A 35 25.48 5.76 -27.19
CA ASN A 35 24.84 5.99 -28.48
C ASN A 35 23.68 6.96 -28.31
N HIS A 36 23.78 8.11 -28.97
CA HIS A 36 22.78 9.18 -28.92
C HIS A 36 21.87 9.11 -30.13
N TRP A 37 20.57 8.97 -29.90
CA TRP A 37 19.56 8.98 -30.95
C TRP A 37 19.45 10.37 -31.56
N SER A 38 19.79 10.48 -32.84
CA SER A 38 19.54 11.67 -33.66
C SER A 38 18.27 11.53 -34.50
N GLY A 39 17.93 10.29 -34.89
CA GLY A 39 16.84 9.97 -35.82
C GLY A 39 16.87 10.75 -37.12
N THR A 40 18.05 11.23 -37.56
CA THR A 40 18.20 12.14 -38.70
C THR A 40 17.71 11.52 -39.99
N SER A 41 17.83 10.19 -40.15
CA SER A 41 17.35 9.48 -41.35
C SER A 41 15.82 9.52 -41.49
N CYS A 42 15.10 9.59 -40.37
CA CYS A 42 13.64 9.53 -40.37
C CYS A 42 12.97 10.84 -39.92
N ALA A 43 13.75 11.92 -39.82
CA ALA A 43 13.24 13.27 -39.69
C ALA A 43 12.74 13.76 -41.06
N ALA A 44 11.47 14.19 -41.13
CA ALA A 44 10.91 14.78 -42.34
C ALA A 44 11.77 15.95 -42.83
N PRO A 45 12.04 16.08 -44.15
CA PRO A 45 11.39 15.40 -45.27
C PRO A 45 12.00 14.06 -45.70
N VAL A 46 13.03 13.56 -45.00
CA VAL A 46 13.68 12.29 -45.34
C VAL A 46 12.83 11.14 -44.81
N VAL A 47 12.28 10.32 -45.70
CA VAL A 47 11.47 9.13 -45.36
C VAL A 47 12.40 7.92 -45.19
N GLY A 48 13.45 8.05 -44.36
CA GLY A 48 14.36 6.96 -44.02
C GLY A 48 13.80 6.08 -42.91
N SER A 49 14.50 4.98 -42.62
CA SER A 49 14.08 4.02 -41.61
C SER A 49 14.30 4.58 -40.20
N CYS A 50 13.32 4.53 -39.29
CA CYS A 50 13.53 4.84 -37.86
C CYS A 50 14.14 3.67 -37.07
N ASP A 51 14.81 2.71 -37.71
CA ASP A 51 15.34 1.53 -37.04
C ASP A 51 16.57 1.84 -36.18
N TRP A 52 16.69 1.16 -35.03
CA TRP A 52 17.90 1.18 -34.21
C TRP A 52 19.11 0.58 -34.94
N SER A 53 18.88 -0.34 -35.89
CA SER A 53 19.95 -0.94 -36.69
C SER A 53 20.44 -0.10 -37.86
N ALA A 54 19.77 1.01 -38.18
CA ALA A 54 20.04 1.81 -39.38
C ALA A 54 21.31 2.68 -39.28
N ALA A 55 22.44 2.09 -38.90
CA ALA A 55 23.75 2.64 -39.21
C ALA A 55 24.49 1.67 -40.14
N ASP A 56 24.37 1.89 -41.45
CA ASP A 56 25.35 1.34 -42.38
C ASP A 56 26.52 2.32 -42.55
N ALA A 57 27.68 1.81 -42.95
CA ALA A 57 28.94 2.56 -43.05
C ALA A 57 28.94 3.68 -44.13
N SER A 58 27.82 3.88 -44.84
CA SER A 58 27.58 4.97 -45.77
C SER A 58 26.50 5.96 -45.32
N SER A 59 25.70 5.65 -44.30
CA SER A 59 24.62 6.53 -43.79
C SER A 59 24.27 6.25 -42.32
N GLY A 60 25.18 6.53 -41.38
CA GLY A 60 24.99 6.40 -39.92
C GLY A 60 23.89 7.31 -39.34
N ASP A 61 22.70 7.31 -39.92
CA ASP A 61 21.85 8.48 -39.98
C ASP A 61 20.91 8.63 -38.77
N ASN A 62 20.76 7.61 -37.91
CA ASN A 62 19.91 7.72 -36.72
C ASN A 62 20.66 7.87 -35.40
N TRP A 63 21.99 7.73 -35.42
CA TRP A 63 22.85 7.81 -34.23
C TRP A 63 23.94 8.85 -34.44
N VAL A 64 24.15 9.74 -33.47
CA VAL A 64 25.14 10.83 -33.57
C VAL A 64 26.56 10.28 -33.77
N GLU A 65 26.86 9.12 -33.19
CA GLU A 65 28.15 8.44 -33.28
C GLU A 65 28.38 7.76 -34.63
N LEU A 66 27.42 7.85 -35.56
CA LEU A 66 27.46 7.22 -36.88
C LEU A 66 27.73 5.71 -36.81
N SER A 67 27.33 5.08 -35.70
CA SER A 67 27.52 3.67 -35.43
C SER A 67 26.29 3.09 -34.74
N THR A 68 25.96 1.85 -35.08
CA THR A 68 24.87 1.14 -34.39
C THR A 68 25.28 0.87 -32.94
N PRO A 69 24.32 0.89 -32.01
CA PRO A 69 24.61 0.50 -30.64
C PRO A 69 25.17 -0.92 -30.55
N ALA A 70 26.05 -1.16 -29.58
CA ALA A 70 26.53 -2.51 -29.31
C ALA A 70 25.39 -3.39 -28.76
N ASN A 71 25.07 -4.47 -29.47
CA ASN A 71 23.99 -5.40 -29.11
C ASN A 71 24.48 -6.57 -28.21
N ASN A 72 25.27 -6.26 -27.19
CA ASN A 72 25.93 -7.24 -26.31
C ASN A 72 25.77 -6.89 -24.81
N GLY A 73 24.92 -5.91 -24.50
CA GLY A 73 24.67 -5.43 -23.14
C GLY A 73 25.59 -4.32 -22.66
N SER A 74 26.47 -3.79 -23.51
CA SER A 74 27.41 -2.72 -23.15
C SER A 74 27.07 -1.34 -23.72
N ALA A 75 25.97 -1.18 -24.47
CA ALA A 75 25.62 0.12 -25.05
C ALA A 75 24.68 0.92 -24.16
N ASP A 76 24.96 2.21 -23.96
CA ASP A 76 24.02 3.15 -23.36
C ASP A 76 23.23 3.86 -24.44
N ILE A 77 21.90 3.72 -24.41
CA ILE A 77 21.01 4.36 -25.38
C ILE A 77 20.53 5.68 -24.79
N ILE A 78 20.82 6.80 -25.44
CA ILE A 78 20.39 8.13 -25.01
C ILE A 78 19.47 8.74 -26.07
N PHE A 79 18.22 8.99 -25.70
CA PHE A 79 17.27 9.77 -26.48
C PHE A 79 17.36 11.24 -26.10
N LEU A 80 17.57 12.11 -27.09
CA LEU A 80 17.67 13.55 -26.93
C LEU A 80 16.97 14.29 -28.08
N GLY A 81 16.75 15.59 -27.92
CA GLY A 81 16.13 16.42 -28.94
C GLY A 81 14.65 16.13 -29.17
N ALA A 82 14.03 16.87 -30.09
CA ALA A 82 12.57 16.92 -30.27
C ALA A 82 12.05 16.38 -31.62
N THR A 83 12.91 15.72 -32.40
CA THR A 83 12.57 15.16 -33.72
C THR A 83 12.69 13.65 -33.72
N ALA A 84 12.08 12.98 -34.72
CA ALA A 84 12.13 11.52 -34.88
C ALA A 84 11.73 10.76 -33.60
N LEU A 85 10.57 11.15 -33.06
CA LEU A 85 10.05 10.71 -31.77
C LEU A 85 9.48 9.29 -31.76
N THR A 86 9.59 8.55 -32.86
CA THR A 86 9.06 7.19 -33.00
C THR A 86 10.16 6.21 -33.43
N PRO A 87 11.24 6.06 -32.64
CA PRO A 87 12.30 5.11 -32.95
C PRO A 87 11.73 3.69 -32.94
N HIS A 88 12.22 2.85 -33.85
CA HIS A 88 11.75 1.49 -34.06
C HIS A 88 12.83 0.47 -33.69
N MET A 89 12.47 -0.44 -32.81
CA MET A 89 13.30 -1.53 -32.35
C MET A 89 13.10 -2.75 -33.28
N ASP A 90 13.87 -2.75 -34.35
CA ASP A 90 13.75 -3.60 -35.54
C ASP A 90 14.21 -5.06 -35.35
N ARG A 91 15.04 -5.29 -34.33
CA ARG A 91 15.50 -6.62 -33.91
C ARG A 91 15.54 -6.71 -32.39
N SER A 92 15.90 -7.86 -31.83
CA SER A 92 16.14 -7.97 -30.39
C SER A 92 17.42 -7.23 -30.01
N TRP A 93 17.35 -6.44 -28.95
CA TRP A 93 18.44 -5.60 -28.46
C TRP A 93 18.82 -5.96 -27.03
N ASN A 94 20.12 -5.97 -26.75
CA ASN A 94 20.72 -6.16 -25.44
C ASN A 94 21.62 -4.96 -25.18
N VAL A 95 21.18 -4.08 -24.28
CA VAL A 95 21.80 -2.78 -24.00
C VAL A 95 22.09 -2.63 -22.51
N HIS A 96 23.02 -1.75 -22.16
CA HIS A 96 23.33 -1.43 -20.77
C HIS A 96 22.21 -0.64 -20.10
N SER A 97 21.79 0.46 -20.73
CA SER A 97 20.77 1.38 -20.22
C SER A 97 19.94 2.05 -21.33
N VAL A 98 18.81 2.66 -20.94
CA VAL A 98 18.03 3.58 -21.77
C VAL A 98 17.76 4.87 -20.99
N LEU A 99 18.20 6.01 -21.51
CA LEU A 99 18.05 7.32 -20.91
C LEU A 99 17.29 8.26 -21.85
N PHE A 100 16.23 8.90 -21.36
CA PHE A 100 15.63 10.07 -22.00
C PHE A 100 16.20 11.32 -21.33
N ASP A 101 17.04 12.04 -22.05
CA ASP A 101 17.74 13.23 -21.55
C ASP A 101 16.76 14.37 -21.23
N THR A 102 17.22 15.34 -20.45
CA THR A 102 16.47 16.58 -20.15
C THR A 102 15.94 17.31 -21.38
N THR A 103 16.59 17.16 -22.53
CA THR A 103 16.21 17.77 -23.81
C THR A 103 15.31 16.89 -24.69
N ALA A 104 14.97 15.68 -24.26
CA ALA A 104 14.18 14.74 -25.05
C ALA A 104 12.73 15.21 -25.23
N GLY A 105 12.23 15.17 -26.47
CA GLY A 105 10.81 15.27 -26.81
C GLY A 105 10.03 14.05 -26.34
N ALA A 106 8.73 13.98 -26.61
CA ALA A 106 7.88 12.85 -26.20
C ALA A 106 8.11 11.62 -27.10
N PHE A 107 9.11 10.81 -26.79
CA PHE A 107 9.42 9.60 -27.56
C PHE A 107 8.40 8.49 -27.28
N VAL A 108 8.00 7.82 -28.35
CA VAL A 108 7.21 6.60 -28.36
C VAL A 108 8.05 5.54 -29.08
N CYS A 109 8.91 4.87 -28.32
CA CYS A 109 9.74 3.80 -28.84
C CYS A 109 8.86 2.61 -29.20
N SER A 110 8.90 2.15 -30.46
CA SER A 110 8.09 1.05 -30.95
C SER A 110 8.93 -0.18 -31.30
N GLY A 111 8.31 -1.33 -31.52
CA GLY A 111 8.99 -2.54 -32.01
C GLY A 111 8.02 -3.71 -32.18
N GLY A 112 8.39 -4.72 -32.98
CA GLY A 112 7.53 -5.86 -33.33
C GLY A 112 8.24 -7.20 -33.21
N GLY A 113 7.77 -8.11 -32.34
CA GLY A 113 8.29 -9.49 -32.20
C GLY A 113 9.66 -9.62 -31.53
N ASN A 114 10.23 -8.51 -31.06
CA ASN A 114 11.60 -8.42 -30.55
C ASN A 114 11.66 -8.26 -29.02
N THR A 115 12.79 -8.63 -28.43
CA THR A 115 13.06 -8.44 -26.99
C THR A 115 14.09 -7.34 -26.77
N LEU A 116 13.77 -6.40 -25.89
CA LEU A 116 14.71 -5.47 -25.27
C LEU A 116 15.20 -6.06 -23.95
N THR A 117 16.46 -6.46 -23.91
CA THR A 117 17.17 -6.84 -22.70
C THR A 117 17.95 -5.64 -22.18
N ILE A 118 17.67 -5.20 -20.96
CA ILE A 118 18.36 -4.08 -20.32
C ILE A 118 19.21 -4.64 -19.19
N GLN A 119 20.51 -4.34 -19.20
CA GLN A 119 21.43 -4.78 -18.16
C GLN A 119 21.36 -3.84 -16.94
N ALA A 120 22.45 -3.74 -16.18
CA ALA A 120 22.45 -3.09 -14.87
C ALA A 120 22.21 -1.57 -14.91
N GLY A 121 22.30 -0.93 -16.08
CA GLY A 121 22.15 0.51 -16.21
C GLY A 121 20.70 1.01 -16.14
N GLY A 122 19.71 0.14 -16.41
CA GLY A 122 18.30 0.46 -16.17
C GLY A 122 17.70 1.46 -17.15
N MET A 123 16.63 2.14 -16.70
CA MET A 123 15.94 3.16 -17.49
C MET A 123 15.74 4.46 -16.70
N ALA A 124 15.86 5.60 -17.36
CA ALA A 124 15.57 6.89 -16.71
C ALA A 124 14.86 7.86 -17.66
N ASN A 125 13.79 8.50 -17.18
CA ASN A 125 13.19 9.66 -17.80
C ASN A 125 13.60 10.93 -17.04
N ASN A 126 14.60 11.63 -17.57
CA ASN A 126 15.07 12.92 -17.09
C ASN A 126 14.45 14.09 -17.87
N SER A 127 13.51 13.82 -18.78
CA SER A 127 12.84 14.84 -19.57
C SER A 127 11.55 15.32 -18.90
N LEU A 128 11.07 16.51 -19.27
CA LEU A 128 9.75 17.02 -18.87
C LEU A 128 8.59 16.37 -19.66
N ASN A 129 8.89 15.47 -20.60
CA ASN A 129 7.91 14.84 -21.47
C ASN A 129 7.60 13.41 -21.02
N VAL A 130 6.38 12.97 -21.28
CA VAL A 130 6.02 11.56 -21.09
C VAL A 130 6.77 10.71 -22.11
N GLN A 131 7.45 9.68 -21.63
CA GLN A 131 8.20 8.75 -22.47
C GLN A 131 7.50 7.40 -22.49
N THR A 132 7.32 6.85 -23.68
CA THR A 132 6.63 5.57 -23.88
C THR A 132 7.55 4.56 -24.54
N ILE A 133 7.61 3.36 -23.98
CA ILE A 133 8.25 2.20 -24.60
C ILE A 133 7.15 1.18 -24.91
N GLY A 134 6.87 1.01 -26.21
CA GLY A 134 5.79 0.21 -26.76
C GLY A 134 6.25 -0.83 -27.77
N LEU A 135 6.68 -1.95 -27.25
CA LEU A 135 7.05 -3.13 -28.01
C LEU A 135 5.83 -4.05 -28.17
N THR A 136 5.47 -4.37 -29.40
CA THR A 136 4.40 -5.31 -29.76
C THR A 136 5.00 -6.66 -30.15
N GLY A 137 4.31 -7.78 -29.93
CA GLY A 137 4.77 -9.11 -30.34
C GLY A 137 4.48 -10.24 -29.36
N SER A 138 4.67 -11.50 -29.80
CA SER A 138 4.44 -12.70 -28.99
C SER A 138 5.66 -13.03 -28.12
N GLY A 139 5.75 -12.48 -26.90
CA GLY A 139 6.85 -12.81 -25.98
C GLY A 139 6.88 -11.98 -24.69
N SER A 140 8.07 -11.92 -24.07
CA SER A 140 8.45 -10.96 -23.03
C SER A 140 9.31 -9.87 -23.66
N PRO A 141 8.69 -8.88 -24.31
CA PRO A 141 9.41 -7.90 -25.11
C PRO A 141 10.32 -6.99 -24.29
N ILE A 142 10.16 -6.92 -22.96
CA ILE A 142 11.17 -6.34 -22.07
C ILE A 142 11.64 -7.42 -21.10
N THR A 143 12.95 -7.63 -21.01
CA THR A 143 13.58 -8.59 -20.10
C THR A 143 14.68 -7.92 -19.29
N LEU A 144 14.70 -8.16 -17.98
CA LEU A 144 15.78 -7.70 -17.13
C LEU A 144 17.02 -8.61 -17.32
N GLY A 145 18.10 -8.05 -17.86
CA GLY A 145 19.40 -8.72 -17.98
C GLY A 145 20.16 -8.76 -16.65
N ALA A 146 20.00 -7.71 -15.85
CA ALA A 146 20.50 -7.61 -14.48
C ALA A 146 19.47 -6.92 -13.58
N SER A 147 19.69 -6.99 -12.26
CA SER A 147 18.93 -6.18 -11.32
C SER A 147 19.20 -4.70 -11.61
N GLN A 148 18.13 -3.89 -11.68
CA GLN A 148 18.22 -2.53 -12.21
C GLN A 148 17.13 -1.61 -11.66
N THR A 149 17.23 -0.33 -12.01
CA THR A 149 16.26 0.71 -11.60
C THR A 149 15.64 1.38 -12.81
N TRP A 150 14.32 1.60 -12.78
CA TRP A 150 13.60 2.46 -13.71
C TRP A 150 13.11 3.71 -12.99
N SER A 151 13.59 4.87 -13.41
CA SER A 151 13.36 6.14 -12.73
C SER A 151 12.56 7.14 -13.57
N ALA A 152 11.44 7.63 -13.04
CA ALA A 152 10.68 8.74 -13.61
C ALA A 152 11.02 10.04 -12.84
N ASN A 153 12.11 10.69 -13.25
CA ASN A 153 12.70 11.80 -12.47
C ASN A 153 12.00 13.14 -12.70
N LEU A 154 11.59 13.45 -13.93
CA LEU A 154 10.94 14.74 -14.24
C LEU A 154 9.52 14.59 -14.82
N ALA A 155 9.23 13.50 -15.52
CA ALA A 155 7.91 13.18 -16.06
C ALA A 155 7.69 11.67 -16.15
N ASN A 156 6.49 11.26 -16.56
CA ASN A 156 6.09 9.85 -16.51
C ASN A 156 6.88 8.97 -17.49
N LEU A 157 7.14 7.72 -17.07
CA LEU A 157 7.64 6.65 -17.92
C LEU A 157 6.55 5.59 -18.09
N VAL A 158 6.19 5.28 -19.33
CA VAL A 158 5.08 4.39 -19.66
C VAL A 158 5.59 3.17 -20.42
N ILE A 159 5.28 1.98 -19.92
CA ILE A 159 5.42 0.73 -20.65
C ILE A 159 4.07 0.38 -21.25
N HIS A 160 4.02 0.30 -22.58
CA HIS A 160 2.79 0.11 -23.32
C HIS A 160 2.13 -1.25 -23.03
N LEU A 161 0.81 -1.33 -23.25
CA LEU A 161 -0.04 -2.47 -22.92
C LEU A 161 0.37 -3.81 -23.56
N SER A 162 1.06 -3.74 -24.69
CA SER A 162 1.50 -4.93 -25.42
C SER A 162 2.93 -5.36 -25.06
N SER A 163 3.53 -4.76 -24.02
CA SER A 163 4.96 -4.90 -23.72
C SER A 163 5.29 -5.64 -22.40
N PRO A 164 4.92 -6.92 -22.22
CA PRO A 164 5.21 -7.67 -21.00
C PRO A 164 6.65 -7.55 -20.50
N VAL A 165 6.79 -7.43 -19.18
CA VAL A 165 8.10 -7.31 -18.51
C VAL A 165 8.46 -8.62 -17.80
N SER A 166 9.55 -9.26 -18.22
CA SER A 166 10.11 -10.44 -17.56
C SER A 166 11.23 -10.04 -16.61
N PHE A 167 11.09 -10.41 -15.34
CA PHE A 167 12.09 -10.17 -14.32
C PHE A 167 13.28 -11.10 -14.45
N ASN A 168 13.12 -12.29 -15.05
CA ASN A 168 14.21 -13.23 -15.32
C ASN A 168 15.12 -13.53 -14.09
N GLY A 169 14.52 -13.57 -12.89
CA GLY A 169 15.26 -13.78 -11.64
C GLY A 169 16.03 -12.56 -11.15
N LYS A 170 15.77 -11.37 -11.69
CA LYS A 170 16.41 -10.09 -11.34
C LYS A 170 15.44 -9.18 -10.61
N ASP A 171 16.01 -8.24 -9.86
CA ASP A 171 15.22 -7.25 -9.14
C ASP A 171 14.95 -6.03 -10.02
N LEU A 172 13.72 -5.52 -9.97
CA LEU A 172 13.36 -4.24 -10.57
C LEU A 172 13.02 -3.24 -9.46
N THR A 173 13.76 -2.14 -9.41
CA THR A 173 13.43 -0.99 -8.57
C THR A 173 12.75 0.08 -9.40
N ILE A 174 11.61 0.57 -8.94
CA ILE A 174 10.93 1.74 -9.49
C ILE A 174 11.20 2.93 -8.58
N ALA A 175 11.66 4.04 -9.17
CA ALA A 175 12.11 5.22 -8.43
C ALA A 175 11.68 6.53 -9.15
N GLY A 176 12.01 7.67 -8.54
CA GLY A 176 11.67 9.00 -9.05
C GLY A 176 10.41 9.61 -8.44
N VAL A 177 10.23 10.90 -8.72
CA VAL A 177 9.11 11.70 -8.17
C VAL A 177 7.88 11.69 -9.07
N SER A 178 8.04 11.32 -10.34
CA SER A 178 6.95 11.14 -11.31
C SER A 178 6.55 9.68 -11.42
N ASN A 179 5.54 9.39 -12.23
CA ASN A 179 4.91 8.08 -12.23
C ASN A 179 5.56 7.13 -13.26
N VAL A 180 5.61 5.85 -12.89
CA VAL A 180 5.90 4.76 -13.82
C VAL A 180 4.62 3.95 -14.01
N SER A 181 4.26 3.70 -15.25
CA SER A 181 3.12 2.83 -15.59
C SER A 181 3.62 1.56 -16.26
N ILE A 182 3.38 0.42 -15.63
CA ILE A 182 3.57 -0.90 -16.22
C ILE A 182 2.18 -1.50 -16.40
N PHE A 183 1.54 -1.12 -17.50
CA PHE A 183 0.25 -1.66 -17.86
C PHE A 183 0.24 -3.14 -18.31
N PRO A 184 1.30 -3.71 -18.93
CA PRO A 184 1.26 -5.11 -19.37
C PRO A 184 1.50 -6.09 -18.21
N LYS A 185 1.40 -7.40 -18.50
CA LYS A 185 1.74 -8.45 -17.54
C LYS A 185 3.23 -8.36 -17.15
N ILE A 186 3.54 -8.41 -15.86
CA ILE A 186 4.89 -8.73 -15.37
C ILE A 186 5.06 -10.27 -15.27
N GLY A 187 6.24 -10.77 -14.94
CA GLY A 187 6.47 -12.21 -14.77
C GLY A 187 7.88 -12.59 -14.35
N GLY A 188 8.08 -13.84 -13.93
CA GLY A 188 9.39 -14.35 -13.48
C GLY A 188 9.57 -14.26 -11.95
N SER A 189 10.75 -14.64 -11.48
CA SER A 189 11.19 -14.43 -10.09
C SER A 189 12.05 -13.17 -9.97
N GLY A 190 12.43 -12.79 -8.75
CA GLY A 190 13.12 -11.53 -8.45
C GLY A 190 12.19 -10.48 -7.84
N ARG A 191 12.73 -9.44 -7.21
CA ARG A 191 11.93 -8.52 -6.37
C ARG A 191 11.41 -7.35 -7.18
N LEU A 192 10.14 -6.98 -6.99
CA LEU A 192 9.62 -5.68 -7.39
C LEU A 192 9.73 -4.73 -6.21
N ILE A 193 10.50 -3.65 -6.36
CA ILE A 193 10.79 -2.69 -5.30
C ILE A 193 10.28 -1.33 -5.73
N LYS A 194 9.50 -0.66 -4.88
CA LYS A 194 9.00 0.70 -5.09
C LYS A 194 9.63 1.64 -4.08
N ASN A 195 10.40 2.61 -4.59
CA ASN A 195 11.09 3.68 -3.85
C ASN A 195 10.59 5.05 -4.31
N ASP A 196 10.98 6.08 -3.57
CA ASP A 196 10.70 7.49 -3.84
C ASP A 196 9.21 7.82 -3.94
N THR A 197 8.87 9.09 -4.14
CA THR A 197 7.51 9.59 -3.92
C THR A 197 6.54 9.33 -5.06
N GLY A 198 7.00 8.98 -6.26
CA GLY A 198 6.13 8.74 -7.42
C GLY A 198 5.19 7.54 -7.25
N THR A 199 4.27 7.34 -8.19
CA THR A 199 3.37 6.17 -8.23
C THR A 199 3.84 5.15 -9.27
N LEU A 200 3.85 3.87 -8.89
CA LEU A 200 3.88 2.75 -9.84
C LEU A 200 2.45 2.27 -10.08
N PHE A 201 1.95 2.43 -11.31
CA PHE A 201 0.67 1.86 -11.76
C PHE A 201 0.90 0.49 -12.39
N LEU A 202 0.13 -0.52 -11.98
CA LEU A 202 0.32 -1.90 -12.42
C LEU A 202 -1.01 -2.56 -12.87
N GLY A 203 -0.99 -3.18 -14.06
CA GLY A 203 -2.02 -4.13 -14.51
C GLY A 203 -3.24 -3.58 -15.26
N GLN A 204 -3.44 -2.25 -15.33
CA GLN A 204 -4.61 -1.59 -15.95
C GLN A 204 -5.97 -2.25 -15.55
N SER A 205 -7.09 -2.06 -16.26
CA SER A 205 -8.42 -2.51 -15.78
C SER A 205 -8.79 -3.98 -16.06
N GLY A 206 -7.85 -4.82 -16.52
CA GLY A 206 -8.12 -6.20 -16.96
C GLY A 206 -7.83 -7.27 -15.90
N ALA A 207 -8.32 -8.49 -16.13
CA ALA A 207 -7.84 -9.66 -15.38
C ALA A 207 -6.42 -10.00 -15.86
N PHE A 208 -5.43 -9.79 -14.99
CA PHE A 208 -4.02 -9.99 -15.27
C PHE A 208 -3.42 -10.96 -14.28
N ASN A 209 -3.22 -12.22 -14.65
CA ASN A 209 -2.44 -13.15 -13.85
C ASN A 209 -1.02 -13.20 -14.41
N THR A 210 -0.06 -12.71 -13.62
CA THR A 210 1.35 -12.76 -13.96
C THR A 210 1.96 -14.03 -13.38
N ASN A 211 2.87 -14.67 -14.12
CA ASN A 211 3.77 -15.66 -13.55
C ASN A 211 4.84 -15.00 -12.67
N PHE A 212 4.54 -13.84 -12.07
CA PHE A 212 5.42 -13.17 -11.14
C PHE A 212 5.36 -13.89 -9.80
N THR A 213 6.51 -14.42 -9.38
CA THR A 213 6.65 -15.28 -8.19
C THR A 213 7.56 -14.69 -7.14
N GLY A 214 8.14 -13.52 -7.42
CA GLY A 214 8.99 -12.82 -6.47
C GLY A 214 8.22 -12.06 -5.41
N SER A 215 8.97 -11.38 -4.53
CA SER A 215 8.40 -10.52 -3.50
C SER A 215 8.18 -9.10 -4.01
N VAL A 216 7.18 -8.43 -3.46
CA VAL A 216 6.94 -7.00 -3.66
C VAL A 216 7.35 -6.25 -2.40
N ILE A 217 8.09 -5.15 -2.55
CA ILE A 217 8.56 -4.30 -1.46
C ILE A 217 8.18 -2.85 -1.78
N VAL A 218 7.43 -2.20 -0.90
CA VAL A 218 7.03 -0.79 -1.02
C VAL A 218 7.72 0.00 0.08
N ASN A 219 8.85 0.63 -0.26
CA ASN A 219 9.63 1.45 0.67
C ASN A 219 9.05 2.85 0.80
N ASP A 220 8.66 3.48 -0.31
CA ASP A 220 8.11 4.84 -0.32
C ASP A 220 7.21 5.07 -1.56
N GLY A 221 6.44 6.17 -1.54
CA GLY A 221 5.47 6.53 -2.56
C GLY A 221 4.34 5.51 -2.65
N THR A 222 3.79 5.32 -3.86
CA THR A 222 2.60 4.49 -4.06
C THR A 222 2.86 3.36 -5.05
N LEU A 223 2.42 2.15 -4.71
CA LEU A 223 2.14 1.08 -5.66
C LEU A 223 0.62 0.98 -5.80
N GLU A 224 0.10 1.25 -6.98
CA GLU A 224 -1.32 1.18 -7.31
C GLU A 224 -1.56 -0.02 -8.22
N ILE A 225 -2.38 -0.97 -7.76
CA ILE A 225 -2.77 -2.13 -8.54
C ILE A 225 -4.14 -1.85 -9.15
N ASP A 226 -4.13 -1.59 -10.45
CA ASP A 226 -5.32 -1.37 -11.26
C ASP A 226 -5.95 -2.68 -11.74
N GLY A 227 -5.12 -3.72 -11.92
CA GLY A 227 -5.54 -4.98 -12.52
C GLY A 227 -5.97 -6.02 -11.50
N SER A 228 -6.86 -6.94 -11.91
CA SER A 228 -7.22 -8.07 -11.06
C SER A 228 -6.15 -9.16 -11.13
N GLN A 229 -5.73 -9.66 -9.98
CA GLN A 229 -4.77 -10.76 -9.77
C GLN A 229 -3.35 -10.46 -10.25
N THR A 230 -3.01 -9.18 -10.38
CA THR A 230 -1.81 -8.66 -11.03
C THR A 230 -0.52 -9.23 -10.45
N ILE A 231 -0.49 -9.48 -9.14
CA ILE A 231 0.64 -10.08 -8.42
C ILE A 231 0.19 -11.28 -7.57
N ARG A 232 -0.85 -12.01 -8.00
CA ARG A 232 -1.46 -13.11 -7.24
C ARG A 232 -0.47 -14.18 -6.76
N LYS A 233 0.56 -14.45 -7.56
CA LYS A 233 1.58 -15.48 -7.28
C LYS A 233 2.81 -14.92 -6.56
N ALA A 234 2.83 -13.63 -6.20
CA ALA A 234 3.93 -13.05 -5.46
C ALA A 234 4.14 -13.82 -4.15
N SER A 235 5.41 -14.01 -3.77
CA SER A 235 5.76 -14.74 -2.56
C SER A 235 5.35 -13.99 -1.28
N SER A 236 5.43 -12.67 -1.33
CA SER A 236 5.08 -11.77 -0.23
C SER A 236 4.97 -10.33 -0.73
N ILE A 237 4.30 -9.50 0.06
CA ILE A 237 4.23 -8.05 -0.11
C ILE A 237 4.67 -7.42 1.21
N THR A 238 5.67 -6.55 1.17
CA THR A 238 6.20 -5.85 2.35
C THR A 238 6.02 -4.35 2.21
N LEU A 239 5.42 -3.71 3.21
CA LEU A 239 5.17 -2.27 3.26
C LEU A 239 6.08 -1.64 4.31
N ASN A 240 7.22 -1.08 3.89
CA ASN A 240 8.24 -0.49 4.78
C ASN A 240 7.99 1.00 5.09
N GLY A 241 7.17 1.68 4.29
CA GLY A 241 6.84 3.10 4.48
C GLY A 241 5.88 3.66 3.42
N GLY A 242 5.91 3.11 2.20
CA GLY A 242 5.00 3.51 1.15
C GLY A 242 3.59 2.91 1.25
N THR A 243 2.75 3.27 0.29
CA THR A 243 1.34 2.91 0.22
C THR A 243 1.10 1.87 -0.88
N LEU A 244 0.39 0.80 -0.55
CA LEU A 244 -0.25 -0.08 -1.54
C LEU A 244 -1.71 0.33 -1.69
N VAL A 245 -2.14 0.62 -2.91
CA VAL A 245 -3.53 0.94 -3.25
C VAL A 245 -4.12 -0.19 -4.07
N LEU A 246 -5.33 -0.63 -3.70
CA LEU A 246 -6.11 -1.61 -4.45
C LEU A 246 -7.27 -0.91 -5.12
N ASN A 247 -7.28 -0.88 -6.45
CA ASN A 247 -8.32 -0.18 -7.20
C ASN A 247 -9.48 -1.09 -7.59
N ARG A 248 -9.39 -2.41 -7.41
CA ARG A 248 -10.43 -3.35 -7.84
C ARG A 248 -10.53 -4.56 -6.93
N GLN A 249 -11.63 -5.28 -7.08
CA GLN A 249 -11.80 -6.57 -6.45
C GLN A 249 -10.73 -7.55 -6.93
N ASN A 250 -10.19 -8.34 -6.00
CA ASN A 250 -9.15 -9.33 -6.28
C ASN A 250 -7.94 -8.71 -7.00
N SER A 251 -7.47 -7.54 -6.57
CA SER A 251 -6.24 -6.94 -7.12
C SER A 251 -5.03 -7.87 -6.94
N ILE A 252 -4.98 -8.57 -5.81
CA ILE A 252 -4.04 -9.67 -5.52
C ILE A 252 -4.75 -11.03 -5.63
N GLY A 253 -5.82 -11.25 -4.88
CA GLY A 253 -6.69 -12.43 -4.95
C GLY A 253 -6.00 -13.74 -4.53
N SER A 254 -5.16 -13.70 -3.49
CA SER A 254 -4.29 -14.81 -3.09
C SER A 254 -4.36 -15.08 -1.60
N SER A 255 -4.80 -16.27 -1.19
CA SER A 255 -4.76 -16.69 0.21
C SER A 255 -3.38 -17.18 0.69
N THR A 256 -2.33 -17.05 -0.13
CA THR A 256 -0.97 -17.50 0.20
C THR A 256 0.07 -16.38 0.19
N THR A 257 -0.21 -15.25 -0.45
CA THR A 257 0.72 -14.11 -0.50
C THR A 257 0.65 -13.32 0.81
N SER A 258 1.67 -13.47 1.66
CA SER A 258 1.72 -12.76 2.94
C SER A 258 1.78 -11.24 2.76
N MET A 259 1.07 -10.52 3.63
CA MET A 259 1.09 -9.07 3.73
C MET A 259 1.85 -8.66 4.98
N ILE A 260 3.02 -8.06 4.80
CA ILE A 260 3.96 -7.72 5.87
C ILE A 260 3.94 -6.20 6.06
N PHE A 261 3.38 -5.77 7.19
CA PHE A 261 3.30 -4.38 7.62
C PHE A 261 4.55 -4.02 8.45
N ASN A 262 5.45 -3.21 7.88
CA ASN A 262 6.70 -2.78 8.49
C ASN A 262 6.90 -1.25 8.36
N GLY A 263 5.82 -0.47 8.42
CA GLY A 263 5.84 1.00 8.42
C GLY A 263 4.86 1.63 7.44
N GLY A 264 4.47 0.89 6.39
CA GLY A 264 3.67 1.41 5.30
C GLY A 264 2.15 1.28 5.49
N LYS A 265 1.42 1.59 4.42
CA LYS A 265 -0.05 1.66 4.41
C LYS A 265 -0.64 0.75 3.34
N LEU A 266 -1.74 0.07 3.67
CA LEU A 266 -2.67 -0.51 2.70
C LEU A 266 -3.89 0.42 2.59
N SER A 267 -4.17 0.92 1.39
CA SER A 267 -5.36 1.73 1.10
C SER A 267 -6.38 0.87 0.36
N ALA A 268 -7.45 0.51 1.06
CA ALA A 268 -8.65 -0.09 0.46
C ALA A 268 -9.72 1.00 0.22
N ILE A 269 -9.27 2.21 -0.07
CA ILE A 269 -10.11 3.30 -0.55
C ILE A 269 -9.93 3.33 -2.06
N ALA A 270 -10.99 2.98 -2.80
CA ALA A 270 -10.95 3.10 -4.25
C ALA A 270 -10.84 4.60 -4.62
N PRO A 271 -9.79 5.05 -5.34
CA PRO A 271 -9.65 6.44 -5.77
C PRO A 271 -10.78 6.85 -6.71
N ASN A 272 -11.48 5.88 -7.30
CA ASN A 272 -12.72 6.05 -8.03
C ASN A 272 -13.85 5.28 -7.30
N SER A 273 -14.92 5.96 -6.91
CA SER A 273 -16.03 5.40 -6.11
C SER A 273 -16.91 4.37 -6.85
N LEU A 274 -16.37 3.64 -7.83
CA LEU A 274 -17.10 2.74 -8.73
C LEU A 274 -16.67 1.27 -8.61
N VAL A 275 -15.79 0.93 -7.68
CA VAL A 275 -15.21 -0.41 -7.58
C VAL A 275 -15.01 -0.80 -6.14
N ASN A 276 -15.39 -2.04 -5.82
CA ASN A 276 -15.21 -2.67 -4.52
C ASN A 276 -13.77 -3.23 -4.43
N PRO A 277 -12.90 -2.71 -3.55
CA PRO A 277 -11.52 -3.19 -3.39
C PRO A 277 -11.39 -4.43 -2.50
N SER A 278 -12.44 -5.26 -2.39
CA SER A 278 -12.38 -6.53 -1.66
C SER A 278 -11.29 -7.44 -2.21
N ASP A 279 -10.50 -8.02 -1.32
CA ASP A 279 -9.33 -8.80 -1.71
C ASP A 279 -9.00 -9.92 -0.72
N PHE A 280 -8.20 -10.88 -1.20
CA PHE A 280 -7.69 -12.01 -0.43
C PHE A 280 -6.17 -11.96 -0.33
N PHE A 281 -5.69 -12.21 0.87
CA PHE A 281 -4.27 -12.24 1.25
C PHE A 281 -3.94 -13.52 2.00
N GLY A 282 -2.64 -13.84 2.05
CA GLY A 282 -2.09 -14.80 2.99
C GLY A 282 -2.09 -14.25 4.41
N THR A 283 -1.01 -14.51 5.13
CA THR A 283 -0.87 -14.06 6.53
C THR A 283 -0.74 -12.54 6.60
N LEU A 284 -1.54 -11.90 7.46
CA LEU A 284 -1.30 -10.55 7.97
C LEU A 284 -0.15 -10.60 8.97
N VAL A 285 0.96 -9.91 8.70
CA VAL A 285 2.13 -9.87 9.57
C VAL A 285 2.41 -8.45 10.01
N ILE A 286 2.38 -8.18 11.31
CA ILE A 286 2.83 -6.90 11.89
C ILE A 286 4.29 -7.05 12.32
N SER A 287 5.18 -6.24 11.76
CA SER A 287 6.63 -6.25 12.04
C SER A 287 6.99 -5.21 13.11
N ASN A 288 8.00 -4.36 12.89
CA ASN A 288 8.56 -3.53 13.97
C ASN A 288 8.03 -2.09 14.01
N ASN A 289 7.43 -1.62 12.91
CA ASN A 289 7.02 -0.22 12.77
C ASN A 289 5.50 -0.07 12.73
N SER A 290 5.03 1.14 13.06
CA SER A 290 3.63 1.51 12.95
C SER A 290 3.19 1.56 11.49
N SER A 291 2.11 0.85 11.18
CA SER A 291 1.55 0.73 9.83
C SER A 291 0.04 1.04 9.87
N SER A 292 -0.60 1.22 8.72
CA SER A 292 -2.05 1.38 8.67
C SER A 292 -2.78 0.60 7.57
N ILE A 293 -4.05 0.33 7.81
CA ILE A 293 -5.04 -0.01 6.79
C ILE A 293 -6.07 1.12 6.80
N ASP A 294 -6.33 1.69 5.63
CA ASP A 294 -7.36 2.70 5.46
C ASP A 294 -8.53 2.08 4.68
N LEU A 295 -9.69 2.07 5.34
CA LEU A 295 -10.97 1.65 4.78
C LEU A 295 -11.75 2.88 4.31
N ASN A 296 -12.66 2.69 3.36
CA ASN A 296 -13.60 3.73 2.97
C ASN A 296 -14.76 3.79 3.97
N THR A 297 -15.38 4.97 4.11
CA THR A 297 -16.50 5.17 5.03
C THR A 297 -17.76 5.56 4.27
N ASN A 298 -18.85 4.86 4.56
CA ASN A 298 -20.20 5.13 4.06
C ASN A 298 -20.27 5.19 2.53
N ASP A 299 -19.51 4.34 1.86
CA ASP A 299 -19.68 4.17 0.43
C ASP A 299 -20.77 3.12 0.13
N THR A 300 -21.08 2.94 -1.15
CA THR A 300 -22.06 1.93 -1.59
C THR A 300 -21.45 0.54 -1.76
N PHE A 301 -20.14 0.40 -1.54
CA PHE A 301 -19.33 -0.76 -1.86
C PHE A 301 -18.58 -1.25 -0.62
N ASN A 302 -19.29 -1.93 0.27
CA ASN A 302 -18.70 -2.54 1.46
C ASN A 302 -17.58 -3.52 1.08
N ALA A 303 -16.34 -3.08 1.21
CA ALA A 303 -15.15 -3.85 0.92
C ALA A 303 -14.89 -4.89 2.01
N SER A 304 -14.30 -6.00 1.63
CA SER A 304 -13.86 -7.05 2.55
C SER A 304 -12.43 -7.42 2.24
N LEU A 305 -11.54 -7.12 3.18
CA LEU A 305 -10.14 -7.55 3.15
C LEU A 305 -10.02 -8.84 3.95
N THR A 306 -9.68 -9.95 3.29
CA THR A 306 -9.63 -11.26 3.93
C THR A 306 -8.21 -11.80 3.97
N PHE A 307 -7.67 -11.97 5.17
CA PHE A 307 -6.37 -12.60 5.40
C PHE A 307 -6.56 -14.05 5.84
N ALA A 308 -5.75 -14.96 5.31
CA ALA A 308 -5.83 -16.38 5.66
C ALA A 308 -5.47 -16.64 7.15
N ALA A 309 -4.54 -15.86 7.70
CA ALA A 309 -4.07 -15.97 9.08
C ALA A 309 -3.49 -14.63 9.56
N GLY A 310 -3.13 -14.54 10.83
CA GLY A 310 -2.49 -13.36 11.42
C GLY A 310 -1.30 -13.73 12.30
N SER A 311 -0.27 -12.88 12.33
CA SER A 311 0.93 -13.06 13.15
C SER A 311 1.57 -11.73 13.54
N LEU A 312 1.97 -11.61 14.81
CA LEU A 312 2.83 -10.52 15.27
C LEU A 312 4.29 -10.99 15.22
N ALA A 313 5.10 -10.42 14.33
CA ALA A 313 6.51 -10.77 14.15
C ALA A 313 7.48 -9.78 14.83
N GLY A 314 6.99 -8.61 15.25
CA GLY A 314 7.79 -7.58 15.91
C GLY A 314 6.98 -6.79 16.94
N THR A 315 7.42 -5.56 17.23
CA THR A 315 6.78 -4.67 18.23
C THR A 315 5.92 -3.56 17.63
N GLY A 316 5.71 -3.60 16.31
CA GLY A 316 4.94 -2.60 15.58
C GLY A 316 3.45 -2.65 15.91
N THR A 317 2.73 -1.65 15.43
CA THR A 317 1.27 -1.56 15.57
C THR A 317 0.61 -1.42 14.20
N LEU A 318 -0.61 -1.91 14.07
CA LEU A 318 -1.44 -1.70 12.88
C LEU A 318 -2.66 -0.85 13.26
N THR A 319 -2.75 0.35 12.69
CA THR A 319 -3.91 1.21 12.85
C THR A 319 -4.90 0.98 11.72
N ILE A 320 -6.15 0.67 12.04
CA ILE A 320 -7.26 0.57 11.10
C ILE A 320 -8.04 1.89 11.16
N ASN A 321 -8.08 2.58 10.03
CA ASN A 321 -8.81 3.83 9.84
C ASN A 321 -10.08 3.57 9.03
N GLY A 322 -11.13 4.36 9.28
CA GLY A 322 -12.38 4.29 8.50
C GLY A 322 -13.31 3.13 8.85
N TRP A 323 -13.03 2.33 9.87
CA TRP A 323 -13.99 1.31 10.32
C TRP A 323 -15.23 1.98 10.92
N THR A 324 -16.42 1.48 10.55
CA THR A 324 -17.71 1.94 11.08
C THR A 324 -18.50 0.80 11.70
N GLY A 325 -19.20 1.07 12.79
CA GLY A 325 -20.02 0.10 13.50
C GLY A 325 -20.02 0.31 15.02
N VAL A 326 -20.54 -0.68 15.75
CA VAL A 326 -20.53 -0.71 17.22
C VAL A 326 -19.38 -1.62 17.68
N ALA A 327 -18.50 -1.12 18.54
CA ALA A 327 -17.37 -1.90 19.04
C ALA A 327 -17.80 -3.24 19.67
N GLY A 328 -17.05 -4.30 19.39
CA GLY A 328 -17.39 -5.68 19.74
C GLY A 328 -18.49 -6.32 18.89
N GLN A 329 -19.06 -5.60 17.92
CA GLN A 329 -20.02 -6.12 16.94
C GLN A 329 -19.44 -6.04 15.53
N SER A 330 -20.08 -6.74 14.58
CA SER A 330 -19.69 -6.67 13.17
C SER A 330 -19.80 -5.24 12.63
N GLY A 331 -18.86 -4.83 11.78
CA GLY A 331 -18.87 -3.53 11.13
C GLY A 331 -20.12 -3.32 10.26
N THR A 332 -20.43 -2.07 9.98
CA THR A 332 -21.58 -1.69 9.15
C THR A 332 -21.22 -1.47 7.68
N ASP A 333 -19.93 -1.26 7.38
CA ASP A 333 -19.44 -0.92 6.04
C ASP A 333 -18.29 -1.85 5.63
N ASP A 334 -17.10 -1.31 5.34
CA ASP A 334 -15.87 -2.04 5.08
C ASP A 334 -15.43 -2.89 6.27
N LYS A 335 -14.93 -4.10 5.98
CA LYS A 335 -14.56 -5.11 6.98
C LYS A 335 -13.20 -5.73 6.71
N ILE A 336 -12.58 -6.19 7.79
CA ILE A 336 -11.33 -6.94 7.78
C ILE A 336 -11.57 -8.29 8.44
N PHE A 337 -11.26 -9.36 7.71
CA PHE A 337 -11.39 -10.73 8.18
C PHE A 337 -10.02 -11.40 8.30
N VAL A 338 -9.85 -12.21 9.33
CA VAL A 338 -8.75 -13.18 9.46
C VAL A 338 -9.36 -14.56 9.68
N SER A 339 -9.14 -15.47 8.73
CA SER A 339 -9.84 -16.77 8.71
C SER A 339 -9.41 -17.71 9.82
N ALA A 340 -8.11 -17.72 10.17
CA ALA A 340 -7.58 -18.48 11.30
C ALA A 340 -7.45 -17.59 12.54
N ASN A 341 -7.55 -18.17 13.75
CA ASN A 341 -7.41 -17.43 15.00
C ASN A 341 -6.06 -16.67 15.02
N PRO A 342 -6.07 -15.33 15.06
CA PRO A 342 -4.85 -14.50 15.01
C PRO A 342 -4.02 -14.50 16.29
N GLY A 343 -4.58 -14.98 17.41
CA GLY A 343 -3.95 -14.97 18.72
C GLY A 343 -3.94 -13.59 19.39
N ALA A 344 -3.82 -13.60 20.73
CA ALA A 344 -3.89 -12.38 21.54
C ALA A 344 -2.76 -11.38 21.25
N ALA A 345 -1.57 -11.87 20.89
CA ALA A 345 -0.42 -11.01 20.59
C ALA A 345 -0.73 -10.09 19.40
N LEU A 346 -1.21 -10.64 18.28
CA LEU A 346 -1.60 -9.83 17.12
C LEU A 346 -2.73 -8.86 17.46
N LEU A 347 -3.78 -9.35 18.12
CA LEU A 347 -4.93 -8.52 18.48
C LEU A 347 -4.55 -7.32 19.36
N SER A 348 -3.57 -7.50 20.27
CA SER A 348 -3.07 -6.40 21.12
C SER A 348 -2.28 -5.33 20.36
N ALA A 349 -1.73 -5.66 19.17
CA ALA A 349 -0.98 -4.75 18.32
C ALA A 349 -1.85 -3.98 17.33
N ILE A 350 -3.13 -4.35 17.19
CA ILE A 350 -4.09 -3.67 16.32
C ILE A 350 -4.77 -2.55 17.10
N ARG A 351 -5.05 -1.43 16.41
CA ARG A 351 -5.80 -0.29 16.96
C ARG A 351 -6.82 0.17 15.93
N PHE A 352 -7.98 0.59 16.39
CA PHE A 352 -8.97 1.26 15.55
C PHE A 352 -9.03 2.73 15.92
N THR A 353 -9.00 3.61 14.91
CA THR A 353 -9.06 5.05 15.16
C THR A 353 -10.39 5.43 15.80
N GLY A 354 -10.32 6.11 16.96
CA GLY A 354 -11.49 6.49 17.75
C GLY A 354 -11.96 5.47 18.79
N PHE A 355 -11.27 4.32 18.93
CA PHE A 355 -11.66 3.25 19.85
C PHE A 355 -10.54 2.91 20.86
N PRO A 356 -10.86 2.16 21.94
CA PRO A 356 -9.84 1.64 22.84
C PRO A 356 -8.79 0.78 22.11
N ALA A 357 -7.59 0.69 22.70
CA ALA A 357 -6.49 -0.08 22.12
C ALA A 357 -6.79 -1.58 22.09
N GLY A 358 -6.27 -2.26 21.06
CA GLY A 358 -6.50 -3.68 20.83
C GLY A 358 -7.58 -3.93 19.79
N ALA A 359 -7.93 -5.21 19.63
CA ALA A 359 -8.97 -5.67 18.74
C ALA A 359 -9.62 -6.95 19.28
N THR A 360 -10.84 -7.23 18.83
CA THR A 360 -11.57 -8.47 19.09
C THR A 360 -11.70 -9.24 17.79
N TRP A 361 -11.46 -10.56 17.83
CA TRP A 361 -11.74 -11.47 16.72
C TRP A 361 -13.08 -12.16 16.95
N LEU A 362 -14.05 -11.90 16.09
CA LEU A 362 -15.39 -12.47 16.18
C LEU A 362 -15.41 -13.91 15.65
N GLY A 363 -16.42 -14.69 16.05
CA GLY A 363 -16.61 -16.06 15.53
C GLY A 363 -16.85 -16.11 14.00
N THR A 364 -17.17 -14.97 13.38
CA THR A 364 -17.27 -14.80 11.92
C THR A 364 -15.91 -14.67 11.23
N GLY A 365 -14.82 -14.48 11.98
CA GLY A 365 -13.49 -14.18 11.47
C GLY A 365 -13.18 -12.68 11.37
N GLU A 366 -14.15 -11.79 11.60
CA GLU A 366 -13.94 -10.35 11.53
C GLU A 366 -13.08 -9.84 12.70
N ILE A 367 -12.15 -8.94 12.42
CA ILE A 367 -11.45 -8.16 13.45
C ILE A 367 -12.17 -6.83 13.61
N VAL A 368 -12.57 -6.52 14.85
CA VAL A 368 -13.35 -5.32 15.20
C VAL A 368 -12.72 -4.60 16.39
N PRO A 369 -13.06 -3.32 16.65
CA PRO A 369 -12.63 -2.66 17.88
C PRO A 369 -13.13 -3.43 19.12
N PRO A 370 -12.36 -3.46 20.20
CA PRO A 370 -12.80 -4.12 21.43
C PRO A 370 -13.99 -3.36 22.01
N ALA A 371 -14.99 -4.10 22.49
CA ALA A 371 -16.08 -3.49 23.25
C ALA A 371 -15.48 -2.67 24.40
N PRO A 372 -16.01 -1.46 24.70
CA PRO A 372 -15.60 -0.71 25.87
C PRO A 372 -15.69 -1.61 27.09
N ALA A 373 -14.68 -1.56 27.96
CA ALA A 373 -14.78 -2.24 29.24
C ALA A 373 -16.02 -1.73 29.96
N LEU A 374 -16.93 -2.63 30.32
CA LEU A 374 -18.09 -2.28 31.13
C LEU A 374 -17.55 -1.74 32.46
N VAL A 375 -17.73 -0.44 32.72
CA VAL A 375 -17.52 0.09 34.07
C VAL A 375 -18.66 -0.47 34.91
N PRO A 376 -18.40 -1.33 35.91
CA PRO A 376 -19.47 -1.86 36.74
C PRO A 376 -20.21 -0.68 37.38
N PRO A 377 -21.53 -0.54 37.17
CA PRO A 377 -22.27 0.55 37.76
C PRO A 377 -22.24 0.40 39.28
N THR A 378 -22.01 1.51 39.98
CA THR A 378 -22.02 1.55 41.44
C THR A 378 -23.24 2.30 41.94
N LEU A 379 -23.88 1.75 42.98
CA LEU A 379 -24.94 2.42 43.72
C LEU A 379 -24.31 3.25 44.84
N ILE A 380 -24.56 4.56 44.84
CA ILE A 380 -24.01 5.50 45.81
C ILE A 380 -25.12 6.42 46.35
N SER A 381 -24.80 7.16 47.42
CA SER A 381 -25.69 8.16 48.03
C SER A 381 -27.12 7.65 48.35
N PRO A 382 -27.27 6.51 49.05
CA PRO A 382 -28.59 6.02 49.44
C PRO A 382 -29.26 7.01 50.39
N MET A 383 -30.52 7.33 50.14
CA MET A 383 -31.31 8.27 50.93
C MET A 383 -32.78 7.81 50.99
N ARG A 384 -33.31 7.64 52.19
CA ARG A 384 -34.76 7.46 52.40
C ARG A 384 -35.44 8.82 52.32
N LEU A 385 -36.44 8.96 51.44
CA LEU A 385 -37.17 10.21 51.24
C LEU A 385 -38.47 10.25 52.07
N SER A 386 -39.16 9.11 52.18
CA SER A 386 -40.39 8.95 52.97
C SER A 386 -40.59 7.48 53.36
N ASP A 387 -41.74 7.15 53.95
CA ASP A 387 -42.14 5.76 54.21
C ASP A 387 -42.43 4.95 52.93
N THR A 388 -42.58 5.62 51.79
CA THR A 388 -42.90 4.99 50.50
C THR A 388 -41.90 5.30 49.39
N ALA A 389 -40.77 5.93 49.71
CA ALA A 389 -39.82 6.38 48.70
C ALA A 389 -38.37 6.25 49.14
N PHE A 390 -37.56 5.62 48.29
CA PHE A 390 -36.12 5.46 48.47
C PHE A 390 -35.38 5.99 47.23
N GLN A 391 -34.27 6.68 47.47
CA GLN A 391 -33.45 7.27 46.44
C GLN A 391 -32.02 6.75 46.55
N PHE A 392 -31.37 6.61 45.40
CA PHE A 392 -29.93 6.45 45.30
C PHE A 392 -29.45 7.03 43.97
N VAL A 393 -28.13 7.13 43.83
CA VAL A 393 -27.47 7.59 42.62
C VAL A 393 -26.74 6.41 41.99
N ILE A 394 -26.83 6.30 40.67
CA ILE A 394 -26.03 5.38 39.87
C ILE A 394 -24.86 6.18 39.30
N SER A 395 -23.64 5.67 39.51
CA SER A 395 -22.46 6.07 38.74
C SER A 395 -22.13 4.96 37.75
N GLY A 396 -22.15 5.28 36.46
CA GLY A 396 -21.99 4.37 35.32
C GLY A 396 -21.56 5.13 34.07
N SER A 397 -21.89 4.59 32.89
CA SER A 397 -21.58 5.21 31.59
C SER A 397 -22.84 5.76 30.93
N ALA A 398 -22.79 7.03 30.52
CA ALA A 398 -23.86 7.69 29.78
C ALA A 398 -24.23 6.91 28.50
N GLY A 399 -25.51 6.89 28.15
CA GLY A 399 -26.06 6.19 26.98
C GLY A 399 -26.16 4.67 27.13
N GLN A 400 -25.61 4.08 28.19
CA GLN A 400 -25.71 2.64 28.46
C GLN A 400 -27.10 2.27 28.99
N SER A 401 -27.62 1.10 28.61
CA SER A 401 -28.87 0.57 29.18
C SER A 401 -28.62 -0.03 30.56
N TYR A 402 -29.48 0.31 31.52
CA TYR A 402 -29.46 -0.23 32.88
C TYR A 402 -30.83 -0.73 33.29
N THR A 403 -30.86 -1.89 33.95
CA THR A 403 -32.03 -2.37 34.70
C THR A 403 -31.72 -2.37 36.19
N ILE A 404 -32.48 -1.58 36.93
CA ILE A 404 -32.44 -1.48 38.37
C ILE A 404 -33.42 -2.51 38.92
N GLN A 405 -32.97 -3.32 39.86
CA GLN A 405 -33.79 -4.34 40.48
C GLN A 405 -33.77 -4.24 42.00
N VAL A 406 -34.88 -4.61 42.63
CA VAL A 406 -35.05 -4.68 44.08
C VAL A 406 -35.39 -6.10 44.51
N SER A 407 -34.91 -6.50 45.68
CA SER A 407 -35.23 -7.80 46.30
C SER A 407 -35.29 -7.67 47.82
N SER A 408 -36.21 -8.38 48.47
CA SER A 408 -36.23 -8.52 49.93
C SER A 408 -35.40 -9.72 50.42
N THR A 409 -35.01 -10.64 49.52
CA THR A 409 -34.44 -11.96 49.89
C THR A 409 -33.15 -12.32 49.14
N PHE A 410 -32.65 -11.44 48.26
CA PHE A 410 -31.56 -11.70 47.30
C PHE A 410 -31.82 -12.78 46.24
N THR A 411 -32.95 -13.48 46.28
CA THR A 411 -33.29 -14.56 45.36
C THR A 411 -34.30 -14.14 44.30
N ASN A 412 -35.33 -13.42 44.70
CA ASN A 412 -36.38 -12.92 43.81
C ASN A 412 -36.15 -11.43 43.56
N TRP A 413 -35.82 -11.08 42.33
CA TRP A 413 -35.54 -9.71 41.90
C TRP A 413 -36.68 -9.20 41.05
N THR A 414 -37.14 -7.99 41.35
CA THR A 414 -38.18 -7.30 40.58
C THR A 414 -37.60 -6.03 39.99
N ASP A 415 -37.91 -5.73 38.74
CA ASP A 415 -37.45 -4.52 38.07
C ASP A 415 -38.14 -3.29 38.68
N VAL A 416 -37.33 -2.30 39.06
CA VAL A 416 -37.78 -0.98 39.53
C VAL A 416 -37.84 -0.01 38.34
N LEU A 417 -36.79 -0.03 37.52
CA LEU A 417 -36.62 0.87 36.40
C LEU A 417 -35.69 0.25 35.36
N THR A 418 -36.07 0.32 34.09
CA THR A 418 -35.16 0.10 32.97
C THR A 418 -35.01 1.42 32.22
N THR A 419 -33.78 1.86 32.00
CA THR A 419 -33.49 3.16 31.39
C THR A 419 -32.17 3.16 30.63
N ASN A 420 -32.05 4.05 29.64
CA ASN A 420 -30.75 4.42 29.10
C ASN A 420 -30.20 5.58 29.95
N ALA A 421 -28.97 5.45 30.43
CA ALA A 421 -28.37 6.44 31.32
C ALA A 421 -28.32 7.82 30.63
N PRO A 422 -28.97 8.85 31.21
CA PRO A 422 -28.96 10.19 30.63
C PRO A 422 -27.59 10.88 30.77
N SER A 423 -26.76 10.41 31.71
CA SER A 423 -25.43 10.92 32.05
C SER A 423 -24.65 9.84 32.81
N ASP A 424 -23.34 10.03 33.00
CA ASP A 424 -22.48 9.11 33.77
C ASP A 424 -22.89 8.99 35.25
N ILE A 425 -23.63 9.99 35.75
CA ILE A 425 -24.21 10.00 37.10
C ILE A 425 -25.68 10.40 36.98
N PHE A 426 -26.59 9.60 37.52
CA PHE A 426 -28.01 9.93 37.54
C PHE A 426 -28.73 9.36 38.77
N THR A 427 -29.81 10.04 39.17
CA THR A 427 -30.60 9.67 40.34
C THR A 427 -31.71 8.72 39.97
N VAL A 428 -31.93 7.70 40.79
CA VAL A 428 -33.08 6.79 40.72
C VAL A 428 -33.91 6.96 41.99
N ILE A 429 -35.23 7.06 41.81
CA ILE A 429 -36.20 7.09 42.90
C ILE A 429 -37.10 5.87 42.74
N ASP A 430 -37.08 4.99 43.73
CA ASP A 430 -38.06 3.94 43.90
C ASP A 430 -39.24 4.51 44.71
N SER A 431 -40.31 4.88 44.01
CA SER A 431 -41.54 5.43 44.61
C SER A 431 -42.47 4.37 45.20
N ASN A 432 -42.10 3.09 45.11
CA ASN A 432 -42.84 1.97 45.66
C ASN A 432 -42.08 1.27 46.79
N ALA A 433 -41.03 1.91 47.30
CA ALA A 433 -40.28 1.41 48.45
C ALA A 433 -41.23 1.26 49.64
N THR A 434 -40.92 0.32 50.54
CA THR A 434 -41.67 0.12 51.78
C THR A 434 -40.76 0.34 52.98
N ASN A 435 -41.31 0.24 54.19
CA ASN A 435 -40.51 0.32 55.43
C ASN A 435 -39.69 -0.95 55.71
N ASP A 436 -39.83 -1.99 54.89
CA ASP A 436 -39.09 -3.24 55.05
C ASP A 436 -37.70 -3.16 54.40
N PRO A 437 -36.69 -3.86 54.95
CA PRO A 437 -35.37 -3.93 54.34
C PRO A 437 -35.42 -4.48 52.91
N ALA A 438 -34.79 -3.76 51.99
CA ALA A 438 -34.68 -4.13 50.59
C ALA A 438 -33.24 -3.99 50.10
N PHE A 439 -32.88 -4.82 49.13
CA PHE A 439 -31.59 -4.84 48.46
C PHE A 439 -31.77 -4.39 47.02
N TYR A 440 -30.92 -3.47 46.59
CA TYR A 440 -30.91 -2.96 45.22
C TYR A 440 -29.68 -3.49 44.48
N ARG A 441 -29.85 -3.80 43.21
CA ARG A 441 -28.76 -4.03 42.27
C ARG A 441 -29.05 -3.36 40.94
N VAL A 442 -28.00 -3.19 40.15
CA VAL A 442 -28.07 -2.62 38.82
C VAL A 442 -27.37 -3.57 37.85
N LEU A 443 -28.04 -3.87 36.74
CA LEU A 443 -27.51 -4.67 35.64
C LEU A 443 -27.18 -3.73 34.48
N ALA A 444 -25.98 -3.87 33.89
CA ALA A 444 -25.53 -3.05 32.76
C ALA A 444 -25.64 -3.84 31.45
N ASN A 445 -26.27 -3.26 30.42
CA ASN A 445 -26.59 -3.90 29.15
C ASN A 445 -27.25 -5.30 29.28
N PRO A 446 -28.31 -5.47 30.12
CA PRO A 446 -29.01 -6.74 30.28
C PRO A 446 -29.83 -7.16 29.06
#